data_AF-A0AAN8WLD9-F1
#
_entry.id   AF-A0AAN8WLD9-F1
#
_cell.length_a   1.000
_cell.length_b   1.000
_cell.length_c   1.000
_cell.angle_alpha   90.00
_cell.angle_beta   90.00
_cell.angle_gamma   90.00
#
_symmetry.space_group_name_H-M   'P 1'
#
loop_
_entity.id
_entity.type
_entity.pdbx_description
1 polymer ?
#
loop_
_entity_poly.entity_id
_entity_poly.type
_entity_poly.pdbx_seq_one_letter_code
_entity_poly.pdbx_strand_id
1 'polypeptide(L)'
;MIANRYLKDNDTRNVRVFTYAVGPHPIPTAVLKQMACSTGGQYSVITTSSSVRTKIQESYTSLLTPAVPMRGTLIEQYTTAYTSAV
;
A
#
# COMPACT_ATOMS: atom_id res chain seq x y z
N MET A 1 16.44 -20.76 12.89
CA MET A 1 15.77 -19.43 12.84
C MET A 1 14.27 -19.66 12.91
N ILE A 2 13.63 -19.26 14.00
CA ILE A 2 12.18 -19.32 14.16
C ILE A 2 11.63 -18.00 13.59
N ALA A 3 11.04 -18.05 12.40
CA ALA A 3 10.30 -16.92 11.87
C ALA A 3 8.95 -16.87 12.59
N ASN A 4 8.80 -15.96 13.55
CA ASN A 4 7.51 -15.69 14.17
C ASN A 4 6.53 -15.27 13.07
N ARG A 5 5.51 -16.10 12.80
CA ARG A 5 4.43 -15.75 11.89
C ARG A 5 3.59 -14.66 12.56
N TYR A 6 3.63 -13.44 12.03
CA TYR A 6 2.60 -12.45 12.31
C TYR A 6 1.27 -12.96 11.74
N LEU A 7 0.45 -13.55 12.62
CA LEU A 7 -0.91 -13.98 12.30
C LEU A 7 -1.83 -12.77 12.43
N LYS A 8 -2.73 -12.62 11.46
CA LYS A 8 -3.71 -11.54 11.40
C LYS A 8 -4.66 -11.66 12.60
N ASP A 9 -4.75 -10.62 13.41
CA ASP A 9 -5.72 -10.53 14.51
C ASP A 9 -7.15 -10.53 13.92
N ASN A 10 -8.13 -11.10 14.63
CA ASN A 10 -9.49 -11.25 14.11
C ASN A 10 -10.15 -9.88 13.85
N ASP A 11 -9.73 -8.83 14.57
CA ASP A 11 -10.17 -7.45 14.36
C ASP A 11 -9.49 -6.74 13.19
N THR A 12 -8.28 -7.18 12.78
CA THR A 12 -7.57 -6.61 11.62
C THR A 12 -7.86 -7.35 10.32
N ARG A 13 -8.78 -8.33 10.35
CA ARG A 13 -9.09 -9.22 9.21
C ARG A 13 -9.58 -8.48 7.96
N ASN A 14 -10.12 -7.28 8.12
CA ASN A 14 -10.59 -6.43 7.02
C ASN A 14 -9.69 -5.20 6.72
N VAL A 15 -8.55 -5.07 7.42
CA VAL A 15 -7.63 -3.94 7.25
C VAL A 15 -6.49 -4.35 6.34
N ARG A 16 -6.09 -3.45 5.43
CA ARG A 16 -4.87 -3.57 4.60
C ARG A 16 -3.79 -2.67 5.19
N VAL A 17 -2.61 -3.22 5.43
CA VAL A 17 -1.48 -2.49 6.02
C VAL A 17 -0.43 -2.22 4.95
N PHE A 18 -0.12 -0.94 4.75
CA PHE A 18 0.95 -0.48 3.86
C PHE A 18 2.15 -0.07 4.70
N THR A 19 3.32 -0.63 4.38
CA THR A 19 4.55 -0.38 5.13
C THR A 19 5.59 0.30 4.25
N TYR A 20 6.21 1.36 4.77
CA TYR A 20 7.24 2.12 4.08
C TYR A 20 8.50 2.16 4.93
N ALA A 21 9.60 1.62 4.40
CA ALA A 21 10.92 1.84 4.97
C ALA A 21 11.49 3.14 4.39
N VAL A 22 11.79 4.12 5.24
CA VAL A 22 12.24 5.46 4.81
C VAL A 22 13.70 5.68 5.21
N GLY A 23 14.50 6.19 4.28
CA GLY A 23 15.91 6.53 4.47
C GLY A 23 16.87 5.35 4.27
N PRO A 24 18.19 5.64 4.23
CA PRO A 24 19.22 4.62 4.13
C PRO A 24 19.40 3.92 5.49
N HIS A 25 18.81 2.75 5.66
CA HIS A 25 19.01 1.93 6.86
C HIS A 25 19.48 0.50 6.49
N PRO A 26 20.28 -0.16 7.34
CA PRO A 26 20.46 -1.60 7.32
C PRO A 26 19.51 -2.24 8.35
N ILE A 27 18.25 -2.50 8.00
CA ILE A 27 17.25 -3.14 8.88
C ILE A 27 16.61 -4.29 8.12
N PRO A 28 16.33 -5.43 8.80
CA PRO A 28 15.60 -6.54 8.20
C PRO A 28 14.21 -6.10 7.73
N THR A 29 14.11 -5.88 6.42
CA THR A 29 12.87 -5.56 5.70
C THR A 29 11.89 -6.73 5.66
N ALA A 30 12.33 -7.91 6.09
CA ALA A 30 11.55 -9.14 6.15
C ALA A 30 10.28 -8.99 7.01
N VAL A 31 10.36 -8.32 8.16
CA VAL A 31 9.21 -8.16 9.07
C VAL A 31 8.17 -7.21 8.49
N LEU A 32 8.59 -6.07 7.95
CA LEU A 32 7.72 -5.09 7.29
C LEU A 32 7.03 -5.72 6.07
N LYS A 33 7.80 -6.45 5.26
CA LYS A 33 7.28 -7.19 4.11
C LYS A 33 6.25 -8.24 4.54
N GLN A 34 6.53 -9.01 5.59
CA GLN A 34 5.60 -10.02 6.10
C GLN A 34 4.31 -9.41 6.63
N MET A 35 4.40 -8.26 7.33
CA MET A 35 3.24 -7.52 7.83
C MET A 35 2.34 -7.06 6.69
N ALA A 36 2.90 -6.42 5.65
CA ALA A 36 2.15 -6.00 4.48
C ALA A 36 1.51 -7.19 3.73
N CYS A 37 2.28 -8.27 3.50
CA CYS A 37 1.77 -9.45 2.80
C CYS A 37 0.64 -10.16 3.57
N SER A 38 0.72 -10.24 4.89
CA SER A 38 -0.30 -10.91 5.72
C SER A 38 -1.68 -10.23 5.69
N THR A 39 -1.71 -8.93 5.34
CA THR A 39 -2.94 -8.13 5.31
C THR A 39 -3.44 -7.85 3.90
N GLY A 40 -2.72 -8.32 2.86
CA GLY A 40 -3.02 -8.00 1.46
C GLY A 40 -2.71 -6.54 1.09
N GLY A 41 -1.81 -5.90 1.84
CA GLY A 41 -1.25 -4.58 1.52
C GLY A 41 0.06 -4.68 0.73
N GLN A 42 0.80 -3.57 0.69
CA GLN A 42 2.06 -3.47 -0.06
C GLN A 42 3.20 -2.96 0.82
N TYR A 43 4.41 -3.42 0.52
CA TYR A 43 5.66 -2.95 1.11
C TYR A 43 6.44 -2.14 0.07
N SER A 44 6.96 -0.98 0.47
CA SER A 44 7.80 -0.14 -0.39
C SER A 44 8.96 0.49 0.39
N VAL A 45 10.02 0.86 -0.33
CA VAL A 45 11.21 1.51 0.23
C VAL A 45 11.35 2.88 -0.39
N ILE A 46 11.48 3.90 0.46
CA ILE A 46 11.70 5.28 0.10
C ILE A 46 13.12 5.64 0.53
N THR A 47 14.08 5.50 -0.38
CA THR A 47 15.48 5.78 -0.10
C THR A 47 15.80 7.27 -0.16
N THR A 48 15.06 8.03 -0.98
CA THR A 48 15.27 9.47 -1.20
C THR A 48 13.95 10.23 -1.14
N SER A 49 14.00 11.50 -0.72
CA SER A 49 12.84 12.39 -0.69
C SER A 49 12.17 12.57 -2.07
N SER A 50 12.96 12.52 -3.15
CA SER A 50 12.46 12.59 -4.53
C SER A 50 11.55 11.41 -4.92
N SER A 51 11.73 10.25 -4.29
CA SER A 51 10.94 9.04 -4.57
C SER A 51 9.64 8.95 -3.78
N VAL A 52 9.40 9.85 -2.82
CA VAL A 52 8.22 9.82 -1.92
C VAL A 52 6.92 9.85 -2.73
N ARG A 53 6.80 10.80 -3.67
CA ARG A 53 5.58 10.99 -4.47
C ARG A 53 5.23 9.74 -5.26
N THR A 54 6.18 9.18 -6.00
CA THR A 54 5.95 8.03 -6.86
C THR A 54 5.62 6.78 -6.05
N LYS A 55 6.32 6.53 -4.94
CA LYS A 55 6.07 5.36 -4.09
C LYS A 55 4.73 5.39 -3.36
N ILE A 56 4.27 6.56 -2.95
CA ILE A 56 2.93 6.71 -2.38
C ILE A 56 1.86 6.49 -3.45
N GLN A 57 2.01 7.08 -4.64
CA GLN A 57 1.06 6.90 -5.75
C GLN A 57 0.93 5.44 -6.18
N GLU A 58 2.05 4.72 -6.35
CA GLU A 58 2.06 3.29 -6.68
C GLU A 58 1.24 2.47 -5.67
N SER A 59 1.37 2.79 -4.38
CA SER A 59 0.65 2.09 -3.32
C SER A 59 -0.84 2.37 -3.35
N TYR A 60 -1.25 3.59 -3.69
CA TYR A 60 -2.64 3.94 -3.89
C TYR A 60 -3.26 3.20 -5.09
N THR A 61 -2.50 3.02 -6.18
CA THR A 61 -2.95 2.20 -7.32
C THR A 61 -3.17 0.74 -6.93
N SER A 62 -2.37 0.20 -6.00
CA SER A 62 -2.56 -1.17 -5.49
C SER A 62 -3.87 -1.35 -4.68
N LEU A 63 -4.36 -0.28 -4.05
CA LEU A 63 -5.68 -0.26 -3.41
C LEU A 63 -6.82 -0.32 -4.41
N LEU A 64 -6.62 0.25 -5.60
CA LEU A 64 -7.61 0.31 -6.68
C LEU A 64 -7.60 -0.96 -7.56
N THR A 65 -6.63 -1.86 -7.41
CA THR A 65 -6.56 -3.07 -8.26
C THR A 65 -7.70 -4.08 -8.06
N PRO A 66 -8.35 -4.22 -6.88
CA PRO A 66 -9.62 -4.93 -6.76
C PRO A 66 -10.82 -4.14 -7.29
N ALA A 67 -10.64 -2.85 -7.65
CA ALA A 67 -11.68 -2.01 -8.22
C ALA A 67 -11.82 -2.18 -9.74
N VAL A 68 -11.18 -3.20 -10.34
CA VAL A 68 -11.74 -3.76 -11.57
C VAL A 68 -13.08 -4.36 -11.15
N PRO A 69 -14.21 -3.88 -11.69
CA PRO A 69 -15.51 -4.36 -11.28
C PRO A 69 -15.60 -5.87 -11.54
N MET A 70 -15.49 -6.70 -10.49
CA MET A 70 -15.85 -8.12 -10.57
C MET A 70 -17.33 -8.30 -10.96
N ARG A 71 -18.10 -7.20 -10.95
CA ARG A 71 -19.46 -7.04 -11.48
C ARG A 71 -19.45 -5.80 -12.37
N GLY A 72 -19.35 -5.96 -13.69
CA GLY A 72 -19.12 -4.94 -14.73
C GLY A 72 -20.05 -3.71 -14.77
N THR A 73 -20.16 -2.96 -13.67
CA THR A 73 -20.89 -1.71 -13.54
C THR A 73 -19.87 -0.61 -13.28
N LEU A 74 -19.67 0.24 -14.28
CA LEU A 74 -18.89 1.46 -14.14
C LEU A 74 -19.77 2.50 -13.46
N ILE A 75 -19.33 3.02 -12.33
CA ILE A 75 -20.01 4.13 -11.64
C ILE A 75 -19.29 5.41 -12.06
N GLU A 76 -20.02 6.34 -12.68
CA GLU A 76 -19.49 7.68 -12.97
C GLU A 76 -19.30 8.44 -11.65
N GLN A 77 -18.09 8.98 -11.44
CA GLN A 77 -17.75 9.80 -10.29
C GLN A 77 -17.27 11.16 -10.76
N TYR A 78 -17.85 12.22 -10.21
CA TYR A 78 -17.50 13.60 -10.54
C TYR A 78 -16.53 14.16 -9.49
N THR A 79 -15.49 14.86 -9.95
CA THR A 79 -14.51 15.52 -9.07
C THR A 79 -15.02 16.88 -8.59
N THR A 80 -14.59 17.33 -7.42
CA THR A 80 -14.78 18.72 -6.98
C THR A 80 -14.07 19.70 -7.91
N ALA A 81 -14.46 20.97 -7.93
CA ALA A 81 -13.77 21.98 -8.74
C ALA A 81 -12.29 22.10 -8.32
N TYR A 82 -11.37 22.06 -9.29
CA TYR A 82 -9.94 22.26 -9.09
C TYR A 82 -9.34 23.05 -10.27
N THR A 83 -8.23 23.75 -10.02
CA THR A 83 -7.46 24.40 -11.08
C THR A 83 -6.76 23.34 -11.91
N SER A 84 -7.08 23.24 -13.21
CA SER A 84 -6.36 22.36 -14.13
C SER A 84 -4.92 22.84 -14.30
N ALA A 85 -3.96 21.92 -14.22
CA ALA A 85 -2.59 22.22 -14.60
C ALA A 85 -2.57 22.49 -16.12
N VAL A 86 -2.14 23.70 -16.50
CA VAL A 86 -1.78 24.07 -17.87
C VAL A 86 -0.36 23.64 -18.13
#